data_AF-A0A7R9WW10-F1
#
_entry.id   AF-A0A7R9WW10-F1
#
_cell.length_a   1.000
_cell.length_b   1.000
_cell.length_c   1.000
_cell.angle_alpha   90.00
_cell.angle_beta   90.00
_cell.angle_gamma   90.00
#
_symmetry.space_group_name_H-M   'P 1'
#
loop_
_entity.id
_entity.type
_entity.pdbx_description
1 polymer ?
#
loop_
_entity_poly.entity_id
_entity_poly.type
_entity_poly.pdbx_seq_one_letter_code
_entity_poly.pdbx_strand_id
1 'polypeptide(L)'
;TAKTSGSEARQLKSSKTSKSSKSFKSFDDVDEFESCFTGTADDVIASCAAANATCCAPSQDSQVPACIWGDGRNVTVCPNSCNGDRACYFNPSTTTTIQVASSSCNGEASCFGIEMAIPRSSCNGQVACFLNTGGVGDNACNGDAACYRNAGDVSRDACGGEAACFGNSANVGKGSCGGDRSCLQNEDVIGKNACIGPSSCYFNEGTIDDFSCSGEEACTRNTGGIAKASCIGELACGSNEGDISSRSCVGDEACLANVGTIGAEACIGQSACSGNNATIATGECVGNSSCT
;
A
#
# COMPACT_ATOMS: atom_id res chain seq x y z
N THR A 1 -44.85 0.77 -32.30
CA THR A 1 -44.47 -0.43 -33.08
C THR A 1 -43.03 -0.74 -32.79
N ALA A 2 -42.80 -1.85 -32.08
CA ALA A 2 -41.49 -2.36 -31.76
C ALA A 2 -40.69 -2.74 -33.02
N LYS A 3 -39.36 -2.60 -32.95
CA LYS A 3 -38.42 -3.51 -33.62
C LYS A 3 -37.07 -3.47 -32.91
N THR A 4 -36.83 -4.51 -32.13
CA THR A 4 -35.54 -5.00 -31.68
C THR A 4 -34.86 -5.74 -32.84
N SER A 5 -33.53 -5.64 -32.93
CA SER A 5 -32.57 -6.77 -33.12
C SER A 5 -31.20 -6.26 -33.57
N GLY A 6 -30.13 -6.85 -33.04
CA GLY A 6 -28.77 -6.65 -33.57
C GLY A 6 -27.67 -6.77 -32.53
N SER A 7 -27.56 -7.94 -31.92
CA SER A 7 -26.47 -8.36 -31.02
C SER A 7 -25.14 -8.53 -31.76
N GLU A 8 -24.09 -7.83 -31.34
CA GLU A 8 -22.70 -8.25 -31.59
C GLU A 8 -22.00 -8.47 -30.26
N ALA A 9 -21.98 -9.73 -29.84
CA ALA A 9 -21.17 -10.22 -28.74
C ALA A 9 -19.69 -10.20 -29.16
N ARG A 10 -18.94 -9.22 -28.67
CA ARG A 10 -17.49 -9.17 -28.83
C ARG A 10 -16.88 -10.22 -27.88
N GLN A 11 -16.51 -11.37 -28.44
CA GLN A 11 -15.74 -12.38 -27.73
C GLN A 11 -14.39 -11.80 -27.29
N LEU A 12 -14.26 -11.53 -25.99
CA LEU A 12 -12.96 -11.35 -25.34
C LEU A 12 -12.28 -12.72 -25.29
N LYS A 13 -11.32 -12.92 -26.20
CA LYS A 13 -10.37 -14.03 -26.14
C LYS A 13 -9.62 -13.94 -24.80
N SER A 14 -9.92 -14.88 -23.91
CA SER A 14 -9.14 -15.17 -22.71
C SER A 14 -7.72 -15.56 -23.10
N SER A 15 -6.78 -14.61 -23.06
CA SER A 15 -5.36 -14.93 -22.99
C SER A 15 -5.06 -15.31 -21.53
N LYS A 16 -5.10 -16.62 -21.28
CA LYS A 16 -4.49 -17.24 -20.10
C LYS A 16 -3.00 -16.90 -20.10
N THR A 17 -2.64 -15.79 -19.48
CA THR A 17 -1.29 -15.59 -18.95
C THR A 17 -1.31 -16.21 -17.57
N SER A 18 -0.77 -17.43 -17.48
CA SER A 18 -0.41 -18.05 -16.22
C SER A 18 0.64 -17.18 -15.54
N LYS A 19 0.21 -16.21 -14.74
CA LYS A 19 1.11 -15.51 -13.83
C LYS A 19 1.50 -16.52 -12.76
N SER A 20 2.71 -17.04 -12.94
CA SER A 20 3.57 -17.66 -11.93
C SER A 20 3.19 -17.14 -10.55
N SER A 21 2.55 -17.98 -9.74
CA SER A 21 2.56 -17.85 -8.29
C SER A 21 4.04 -17.90 -7.88
N LYS A 22 4.65 -16.72 -7.74
CA LYS A 22 5.92 -16.63 -7.03
C LYS A 22 5.61 -17.08 -5.63
N SER A 23 6.02 -18.31 -5.31
CA SER A 23 6.13 -18.82 -3.95
C SER A 23 6.75 -17.70 -3.12
N PHE A 24 5.98 -17.16 -2.18
CA PHE A 24 6.57 -16.40 -1.09
C PHE A 24 7.66 -17.29 -0.50
N LYS A 25 8.87 -16.76 -0.37
CA LYS A 25 9.97 -17.47 0.24
C LYS A 25 9.54 -17.88 1.64
N SER A 26 9.90 -19.11 1.95
CA SER A 26 9.69 -19.82 3.20
C SER A 26 9.94 -18.94 4.42
N PHE A 27 9.14 -19.20 5.45
CA PHE A 27 9.37 -18.87 6.85
C PHE A 27 10.70 -19.49 7.33
N ASP A 28 11.84 -18.97 6.85
CA ASP A 28 13.18 -19.55 7.10
C ASP A 28 13.83 -19.05 8.40
N ASP A 29 13.14 -18.23 9.21
CA ASP A 29 13.61 -17.88 10.56
C ASP A 29 13.05 -18.90 11.57
N VAL A 30 13.73 -20.04 11.64
CA VAL A 30 13.38 -21.22 12.48
C VAL A 30 13.36 -20.90 13.99
N ASP A 31 13.94 -19.77 14.41
CA ASP A 31 14.08 -19.39 15.82
C ASP A 31 12.81 -18.73 16.43
N GLU A 32 11.84 -18.33 15.61
CA GLU A 32 10.66 -17.59 16.11
C GLU A 32 9.51 -18.52 16.53
N PHE A 33 9.41 -19.70 15.91
CA PHE A 33 8.30 -20.64 16.11
C PHE A 33 8.29 -21.33 17.48
N GLU A 34 9.43 -21.39 18.19
CA GLU A 34 9.48 -22.03 19.52
C GLU A 34 8.63 -21.29 20.58
N SER A 35 8.28 -20.03 20.32
CA SER A 35 7.48 -19.19 21.22
C SER A 35 6.06 -18.91 20.74
N CYS A 36 5.69 -19.39 19.55
CA CYS A 36 4.38 -19.13 18.96
C CYS A 36 3.34 -20.13 19.48
N PHE A 37 2.12 -19.66 19.66
CA PHE A 37 0.99 -20.52 19.99
C PHE A 37 0.47 -21.17 18.71
N THR A 38 0.45 -22.50 18.68
CA THR A 38 -0.04 -23.30 17.55
C THR A 38 -1.12 -24.26 18.03
N GLY A 39 -2.22 -24.37 17.28
CA GLY A 39 -3.28 -25.32 17.57
C GLY A 39 -4.57 -24.93 16.86
N THR A 40 -5.68 -25.56 17.25
CA THR A 40 -7.00 -25.03 16.87
C THR A 40 -7.18 -23.64 17.48
N ALA A 41 -8.12 -22.85 16.96
CA ALA A 41 -8.44 -21.55 17.55
C ALA A 41 -8.71 -21.66 19.06
N ASP A 42 -9.41 -22.70 19.52
CA ASP A 42 -9.69 -22.97 20.93
C ASP A 42 -8.42 -23.30 21.74
N ASP A 43 -7.48 -24.07 21.16
CA ASP A 43 -6.20 -24.40 21.81
C ASP A 43 -5.29 -23.18 21.96
N VAL A 44 -5.26 -22.31 20.95
CA VAL A 44 -4.47 -21.07 20.96
C VAL A 44 -5.06 -20.10 21.98
N ILE A 45 -6.39 -19.98 22.05
CA ILE A 45 -7.08 -19.19 23.07
C ILE A 45 -6.72 -19.65 24.49
N ALA A 46 -6.77 -20.97 24.74
CA ALA A 46 -6.42 -21.54 26.05
C ALA A 46 -4.95 -21.30 26.42
N SER A 47 -4.05 -21.41 25.43
CA SER A 47 -2.61 -21.23 25.63
C SER A 47 -2.22 -19.77 25.86
N CYS A 48 -2.88 -18.84 25.17
CA CYS A 48 -2.67 -17.40 25.40
C CYS A 48 -3.15 -16.94 26.77
N ALA A 49 -4.32 -17.43 27.22
CA ALA A 49 -4.84 -17.13 28.56
C ALA A 49 -3.88 -17.59 29.67
N ALA A 50 -3.22 -18.74 29.47
CA ALA A 50 -2.22 -19.26 30.41
C ALA A 50 -0.89 -18.46 30.40
N ALA A 51 -0.57 -17.76 29.31
CA ALA A 51 0.65 -16.96 29.13
C ALA A 51 0.47 -15.47 29.45
N ASN A 52 -0.70 -15.04 29.94
CA ASN A 52 -1.04 -13.63 30.15
C ASN A 52 -0.94 -12.79 28.85
N ALA A 53 -1.17 -13.43 27.71
CA ALA A 53 -1.21 -12.81 26.38
C ALA A 53 -2.67 -12.52 25.98
N THR A 54 -2.89 -11.47 25.20
CA THR A 54 -4.22 -11.02 24.74
C THR A 54 -4.79 -11.96 23.66
N CYS A 55 -5.32 -13.13 24.04
CA CYS A 55 -6.19 -13.92 23.16
C CYS A 55 -7.39 -14.45 23.97
N CYS A 56 -8.63 -14.26 23.47
CA CYS A 56 -9.85 -14.53 24.23
C CYS A 56 -10.86 -15.47 23.55
N ALA A 57 -11.58 -16.22 24.43
CA ALA A 57 -12.63 -17.22 24.18
C ALA A 57 -14.03 -16.61 23.98
N PRO A 58 -14.99 -17.34 23.37
CA PRO A 58 -16.32 -16.81 23.09
C PRO A 58 -17.20 -16.86 24.35
N SER A 59 -17.30 -15.75 25.08
CA SER A 59 -18.48 -15.33 25.88
C SER A 59 -18.10 -14.32 26.95
N GLN A 60 -17.98 -13.04 26.61
CA GLN A 60 -18.36 -11.93 27.49
C GLN A 60 -18.64 -10.68 26.64
N ASP A 61 -19.62 -9.91 27.08
CA ASP A 61 -20.15 -8.68 26.51
C ASP A 61 -19.09 -7.67 26.03
N SER A 62 -19.24 -7.23 24.78
CA SER A 62 -19.17 -5.84 24.27
C SER A 62 -18.05 -4.86 24.68
N GLN A 63 -17.03 -5.19 25.50
CA GLN A 63 -16.04 -4.19 25.97
C GLN A 63 -14.62 -4.72 26.30
N VAL A 64 -14.04 -5.67 25.55
CA VAL A 64 -12.58 -5.93 25.67
C VAL A 64 -11.95 -6.56 24.40
N PRO A 65 -10.69 -6.22 24.03
CA PRO A 65 -10.15 -6.41 22.68
C PRO A 65 -9.40 -7.74 22.44
N ALA A 66 -9.32 -8.13 21.15
CA ALA A 66 -8.51 -9.18 20.51
C ALA A 66 -8.97 -10.65 20.57
N CYS A 67 -9.64 -11.12 19.51
CA CYS A 67 -10.03 -12.52 19.35
C CYS A 67 -9.58 -13.10 17.99
N ILE A 68 -9.06 -14.33 18.01
CA ILE A 68 -8.86 -15.19 16.83
C ILE A 68 -10.20 -15.87 16.56
N TRP A 69 -10.84 -15.60 15.43
CA TRP A 69 -12.08 -16.27 15.03
C TRP A 69 -11.79 -17.29 13.93
N GLY A 70 -11.95 -18.57 14.23
CA GLY A 70 -11.83 -19.62 13.22
C GLY A 70 -12.38 -20.95 13.72
N ASP A 71 -13.52 -21.35 13.16
CA ASP A 71 -14.13 -22.64 13.44
C ASP A 71 -13.16 -23.79 13.06
N GLY A 72 -12.54 -24.43 14.06
CA GLY A 72 -11.76 -25.67 13.87
C GLY A 72 -10.48 -25.57 13.04
N ARG A 73 -9.87 -24.39 12.90
CA ARG A 73 -8.70 -24.16 12.03
C ARG A 73 -7.39 -24.08 12.80
N ASN A 74 -6.31 -24.51 12.14
CA ASN A 74 -4.96 -24.29 12.63
C ASN A 74 -4.58 -22.82 12.42
N VAL A 75 -4.28 -22.13 13.52
CA VAL A 75 -3.73 -20.79 13.52
C VAL A 75 -2.39 -20.83 14.25
N THR A 76 -1.40 -20.10 13.73
CA THR A 76 -0.17 -19.80 14.48
C THR A 76 -0.15 -18.33 14.79
N VAL A 77 -0.08 -17.98 16.07
CA VAL A 77 0.09 -16.58 16.50
C VAL A 77 1.33 -16.47 17.38
N CYS A 78 2.25 -15.62 16.97
CA CYS A 78 3.50 -15.37 17.66
C CYS A 78 3.36 -14.22 18.69
N PRO A 79 4.34 -14.04 19.59
CA PRO A 79 4.24 -13.07 20.68
C PRO A 79 4.04 -11.61 20.25
N ASN A 80 3.44 -10.81 21.13
CA ASN A 80 3.16 -9.37 20.93
C ASN A 80 2.26 -9.05 19.72
N SER A 81 1.48 -10.02 19.26
CA SER A 81 0.58 -9.86 18.11
C SER A 81 -0.88 -9.83 18.51
N CYS A 82 -1.72 -9.39 17.58
CA CYS A 82 -3.17 -9.34 17.73
C CYS A 82 -3.65 -8.42 18.85
N ASN A 83 -2.97 -7.33 19.20
CA ASN A 83 -3.43 -6.44 20.27
C ASN A 83 -4.42 -5.39 19.74
N GLY A 84 -5.70 -5.49 20.06
CA GLY A 84 -6.72 -4.52 19.64
C GLY A 84 -8.08 -5.17 19.36
N ASP A 85 -9.17 -4.41 19.41
CA ASP A 85 -10.51 -4.99 19.23
C ASP A 85 -10.61 -5.62 17.85
N ARG A 86 -11.03 -6.88 17.77
CA ARG A 86 -11.10 -7.66 16.52
C ARG A 86 -9.81 -7.64 15.67
N ALA A 87 -8.64 -7.41 16.27
CA ALA A 87 -7.37 -7.30 15.56
C ALA A 87 -7.10 -8.47 14.61
N CYS A 88 -7.31 -9.71 15.09
CA CYS A 88 -7.09 -10.95 14.33
C CYS A 88 -8.40 -11.68 14.01
N TYR A 89 -9.39 -10.93 13.51
CA TYR A 89 -10.64 -11.50 13.06
C TYR A 89 -10.51 -12.04 11.63
N PHE A 90 -10.43 -13.37 11.48
CA PHE A 90 -10.27 -14.02 10.19
C PHE A 90 -11.61 -14.52 9.62
N ASN A 91 -11.77 -14.47 8.30
CA ASN A 91 -12.99 -14.95 7.63
C ASN A 91 -13.15 -16.47 7.87
N PRO A 92 -14.28 -16.97 8.43
CA PRO A 92 -14.51 -18.39 8.69
C PRO A 92 -14.48 -19.28 7.43
N SER A 93 -14.66 -18.69 6.24
CA SER A 93 -14.72 -19.43 4.98
C SER A 93 -13.35 -19.84 4.42
N THR A 94 -12.23 -19.34 4.99
CA THR A 94 -10.89 -19.65 4.49
C THR A 94 -10.43 -21.03 4.94
N THR A 95 -9.83 -21.79 4.00
CA THR A 95 -9.37 -23.17 4.23
C THR A 95 -7.86 -23.27 4.48
N THR A 96 -7.14 -22.15 4.41
CA THR A 96 -5.69 -22.07 4.62
C THR A 96 -5.36 -21.90 6.11
N THR A 97 -4.21 -22.47 6.53
CA THR A 97 -3.63 -22.17 7.85
C THR A 97 -3.19 -20.71 7.86
N ILE A 98 -3.60 -19.96 8.88
CA ILE A 98 -3.24 -18.55 9.05
C ILE A 98 -2.06 -18.47 10.02
N GLN A 99 -1.01 -17.76 9.61
CA GLN A 99 0.19 -17.54 10.40
C GLN A 99 0.39 -16.05 10.63
N VAL A 100 0.46 -15.64 11.89
CA VAL A 100 0.73 -14.28 12.33
C VAL A 100 2.07 -14.27 13.06
N ALA A 101 3.09 -13.69 12.44
CA ALA A 101 4.41 -13.53 13.04
C ALA A 101 4.38 -12.51 14.20
N SER A 102 5.49 -12.35 14.90
CA SER A 102 5.53 -11.55 16.13
C SER A 102 5.32 -10.06 15.86
N SER A 103 4.78 -9.36 16.88
CA SER A 103 4.56 -7.92 16.85
C SER A 103 3.65 -7.41 15.72
N SER A 104 2.70 -8.23 15.27
CA SER A 104 1.84 -7.95 14.11
C SER A 104 0.36 -7.84 14.48
N CYS A 105 -0.44 -7.20 13.63
CA CYS A 105 -1.88 -7.03 13.85
C CYS A 105 -2.17 -6.26 15.16
N ASN A 106 -1.45 -5.18 15.46
CA ASN A 106 -1.70 -4.38 16.65
C ASN A 106 -2.52 -3.14 16.28
N GLY A 107 -3.79 -3.13 16.65
CA GLY A 107 -4.76 -2.08 16.33
C GLY A 107 -6.17 -2.68 16.17
N GLU A 108 -7.20 -1.85 16.32
CA GLU A 108 -8.58 -2.28 16.11
C GLU A 108 -8.77 -2.76 14.66
N ALA A 109 -9.28 -3.97 14.48
CA ALA A 109 -9.56 -4.61 13.19
C ALA A 109 -8.38 -4.59 12.20
N SER A 110 -7.15 -4.53 12.72
CA SER A 110 -5.91 -4.36 11.95
C SER A 110 -5.69 -5.42 10.86
N CYS A 111 -5.99 -6.68 11.16
CA CYS A 111 -5.88 -7.82 10.24
C CYS A 111 -7.24 -8.44 9.87
N PHE A 112 -8.32 -7.66 9.99
CA PHE A 112 -9.67 -8.16 9.73
C PHE A 112 -9.83 -8.62 8.28
N GLY A 113 -10.29 -9.86 8.10
CA GLY A 113 -10.65 -10.42 6.80
C GLY A 113 -9.45 -10.80 5.92
N ILE A 114 -8.23 -10.81 6.46
CA ILE A 114 -7.05 -11.28 5.72
C ILE A 114 -7.06 -12.80 5.60
N GLU A 115 -6.68 -13.31 4.43
CA GLU A 115 -6.70 -14.74 4.09
C GLU A 115 -5.29 -15.32 3.85
N MET A 116 -4.25 -14.55 4.18
CA MET A 116 -2.85 -14.86 3.94
C MET A 116 -2.00 -14.73 5.21
N ALA A 117 -0.75 -15.19 5.14
CA ALA A 117 0.22 -15.04 6.23
C ALA A 117 0.54 -13.56 6.51
N ILE A 118 0.65 -13.21 7.78
CA ILE A 118 1.07 -11.88 8.23
C ILE A 118 2.53 -11.97 8.71
N PRO A 119 3.46 -11.29 8.02
CA PRO A 119 4.87 -11.28 8.42
C PRO A 119 5.11 -10.42 9.67
N ARG A 120 6.37 -10.37 10.10
CA ARG A 120 6.77 -9.78 11.40
C ARG A 120 6.58 -8.28 11.40
N SER A 121 6.11 -7.73 12.52
CA SER A 121 5.95 -6.29 12.72
C SER A 121 5.03 -5.62 11.68
N SER A 122 4.05 -6.34 11.13
CA SER A 122 3.19 -5.85 10.05
C SER A 122 1.75 -5.64 10.47
N CYS A 123 1.03 -4.81 9.72
CA CYS A 123 -0.38 -4.49 9.95
C CYS A 123 -0.62 -3.89 11.34
N ASN A 124 0.17 -2.89 11.74
CA ASN A 124 -0.01 -2.19 13.00
C ASN A 124 -0.69 -0.84 12.76
N GLY A 125 -1.79 -0.57 13.46
CA GLY A 125 -2.68 0.57 13.26
C GLY A 125 -4.14 0.13 13.17
N GLN A 126 -5.06 1.06 13.43
CA GLN A 126 -6.48 0.83 13.24
C GLN A 126 -6.75 0.47 11.77
N VAL A 127 -7.44 -0.64 11.53
CA VAL A 127 -7.80 -1.15 10.19
C VAL A 127 -6.62 -1.20 9.19
N ALA A 128 -5.38 -1.33 9.67
CA ALA A 128 -4.17 -1.18 8.87
C ALA A 128 -4.15 -2.02 7.59
N CYS A 129 -4.54 -3.29 7.67
CA CYS A 129 -4.61 -4.21 6.54
C CYS A 129 -6.05 -4.69 6.24
N PHE A 130 -7.05 -3.95 6.70
CA PHE A 130 -8.46 -4.29 6.51
C PHE A 130 -8.79 -4.39 5.01
N LEU A 131 -9.34 -5.54 4.60
CA LEU A 131 -9.65 -5.85 3.20
C LEU A 131 -8.46 -5.75 2.23
N ASN A 132 -7.22 -5.86 2.73
CA ASN A 132 -6.07 -6.06 1.86
C ASN A 132 -6.09 -7.49 1.31
N THR A 133 -5.98 -7.63 -0.01
CA THR A 133 -5.96 -8.93 -0.71
C THR A 133 -4.61 -9.26 -1.33
N GLY A 134 -3.69 -8.29 -1.40
CA GLY A 134 -2.32 -8.49 -1.88
C GLY A 134 -1.36 -8.97 -0.80
N GLY A 135 -0.22 -9.51 -1.21
CA GLY A 135 0.84 -9.95 -0.30
C GLY A 135 1.30 -8.85 0.66
N VAL A 136 1.66 -9.19 1.90
CA VAL A 136 2.25 -8.25 2.87
C VAL A 136 3.68 -8.71 3.14
N GLY A 137 4.64 -7.79 3.18
CA GLY A 137 6.03 -8.01 3.58
C GLY A 137 6.28 -7.72 5.06
N ASP A 138 7.49 -8.01 5.55
CA ASP A 138 7.88 -7.66 6.93
C ASP A 138 7.79 -6.15 7.17
N ASN A 139 7.41 -5.75 8.38
CA ASN A 139 7.36 -4.36 8.81
C ASN A 139 6.54 -3.45 7.85
N ALA A 140 5.53 -4.01 7.18
CA ALA A 140 4.70 -3.31 6.22
C ALA A 140 3.34 -2.98 6.80
N CYS A 141 2.67 -1.95 6.25
CA CYS A 141 1.34 -1.52 6.65
C CYS A 141 1.28 -1.10 8.13
N ASN A 142 2.17 -0.17 8.50
CA ASN A 142 2.32 0.31 9.86
C ASN A 142 1.84 1.75 9.96
N GLY A 143 0.54 1.92 10.16
CA GLY A 143 -0.18 3.19 10.25
C GLY A 143 -1.68 2.92 10.19
N ASP A 144 -2.48 3.86 10.69
CA ASP A 144 -3.94 3.73 10.64
C ASP A 144 -4.39 3.69 9.18
N ALA A 145 -5.15 2.66 8.81
CA ALA A 145 -5.59 2.38 7.44
C ALA A 145 -4.46 2.29 6.39
N ALA A 146 -3.20 2.06 6.79
CA ALA A 146 -2.03 2.16 5.91
C ALA A 146 -2.13 1.37 4.60
N CYS A 147 -2.72 0.18 4.64
CA CYS A 147 -2.94 -0.71 3.49
C CYS A 147 -4.42 -1.06 3.29
N TYR A 148 -5.34 -0.26 3.83
CA TYR A 148 -6.77 -0.51 3.70
C TYR A 148 -7.18 -0.68 2.23
N ARG A 149 -7.88 -1.78 1.92
CA ARG A 149 -8.36 -2.13 0.57
C ARG A 149 -7.28 -2.16 -0.53
N ASN A 150 -6.05 -2.56 -0.20
CA ASN A 150 -5.06 -2.84 -1.24
C ASN A 150 -5.33 -4.17 -1.95
N ALA A 151 -5.03 -4.21 -3.25
CA ALA A 151 -5.06 -5.44 -4.04
C ALA A 151 -3.68 -5.91 -4.50
N GLY A 152 -2.71 -5.00 -4.60
CA GLY A 152 -1.33 -5.33 -4.98
C GLY A 152 -0.46 -5.79 -3.82
N ASP A 153 0.64 -6.48 -4.14
CA ASP A 153 1.60 -6.91 -3.13
C ASP A 153 2.30 -5.70 -2.51
N VAL A 154 2.29 -5.60 -1.19
CA VAL A 154 2.99 -4.61 -0.38
C VAL A 154 4.31 -5.17 0.11
N SER A 155 5.41 -4.60 -0.36
CA SER A 155 6.76 -5.05 0.00
C SER A 155 7.15 -4.69 1.44
N ARG A 156 8.27 -5.25 1.92
CA ARG A 156 8.85 -4.95 3.23
C ARG A 156 9.05 -3.43 3.46
N ASP A 157 8.83 -2.97 4.68
CA ASP A 157 8.99 -1.58 5.12
C ASP A 157 8.09 -0.57 4.38
N ALA A 158 7.09 -1.03 3.60
CA ALA A 158 6.21 -0.15 2.85
C ALA A 158 4.99 0.27 3.67
N CYS A 159 4.43 1.44 3.34
CA CYS A 159 3.19 1.96 3.91
C CYS A 159 3.30 2.23 5.42
N GLY A 160 4.09 3.24 5.80
CA GLY A 160 4.40 3.57 7.18
C GLY A 160 3.67 4.78 7.77
N GLY A 161 2.90 5.51 6.95
CA GLY A 161 2.09 6.65 7.40
C GLY A 161 0.59 6.31 7.52
N GLU A 162 -0.19 7.21 8.11
CA GLU A 162 -1.65 7.13 8.09
C GLU A 162 -2.15 7.04 6.65
N ALA A 163 -2.93 6.01 6.31
CA ALA A 163 -3.54 5.80 5.01
C ALA A 163 -2.57 5.88 3.81
N ALA A 164 -1.27 5.63 4.01
CA ALA A 164 -0.25 5.81 2.98
C ALA A 164 -0.63 5.07 1.67
N CYS A 165 -0.73 3.75 1.69
CA CYS A 165 -1.05 2.98 0.49
C CYS A 165 -2.54 2.76 0.28
N PHE A 166 -3.44 3.50 0.93
CA PHE A 166 -4.87 3.19 0.93
C PHE A 166 -5.40 2.99 -0.51
N GLY A 167 -6.01 1.83 -0.77
CA GLY A 167 -6.74 1.56 -2.01
C GLY A 167 -5.90 1.39 -3.29
N ASN A 168 -4.62 0.98 -3.21
CA ASN A 168 -3.84 0.74 -4.43
C ASN A 168 -4.18 -0.62 -5.08
N SER A 169 -4.21 -0.66 -6.41
CA SER A 169 -4.51 -1.88 -7.19
C SER A 169 -3.28 -2.68 -7.63
N ALA A 170 -2.09 -2.07 -7.61
CA ALA A 170 -0.85 -2.67 -8.08
C ALA A 170 0.22 -2.72 -6.98
N ASN A 171 1.35 -3.36 -7.27
CA ASN A 171 2.37 -3.67 -6.28
C ASN A 171 3.05 -2.40 -5.74
N VAL A 172 3.32 -2.40 -4.44
CA VAL A 172 4.05 -1.36 -3.72
C VAL A 172 5.46 -1.83 -3.38
N GLY A 173 6.45 -1.05 -3.82
CA GLY A 173 7.87 -1.29 -3.62
C GLY A 173 8.32 -1.16 -2.16
N LYS A 174 9.53 -1.65 -1.88
CA LYS A 174 10.14 -1.62 -0.54
C LYS A 174 10.33 -0.18 -0.06
N GLY A 175 9.98 0.09 1.21
CA GLY A 175 10.26 1.39 1.85
C GLY A 175 9.45 2.54 1.26
N SER A 176 8.43 2.23 0.47
CA SER A 176 7.60 3.22 -0.21
C SER A 176 6.50 3.71 0.70
N CYS A 177 6.00 4.91 0.43
CA CYS A 177 4.82 5.46 1.09
C CYS A 177 5.07 5.69 2.60
N GLY A 178 6.08 6.51 2.90
CA GLY A 178 6.52 6.79 4.26
C GLY A 178 5.77 7.92 4.97
N GLY A 179 5.17 8.83 4.22
CA GLY A 179 4.39 9.95 4.76
C GLY A 179 2.90 9.62 4.90
N ASP A 180 2.17 10.42 5.69
CA ASP A 180 0.71 10.30 5.78
C ASP A 180 0.08 10.55 4.41
N ARG A 181 -0.83 9.67 4.00
CA ARG A 181 -1.54 9.67 2.71
C ARG A 181 -0.63 9.66 1.48
N SER A 182 0.65 9.35 1.64
CA SER A 182 1.60 9.20 0.53
C SER A 182 1.33 7.93 -0.25
N CYS A 183 1.21 8.00 -1.57
CA CYS A 183 0.73 6.89 -2.44
C CYS A 183 -0.74 6.51 -2.30
N LEU A 184 -1.63 7.37 -1.81
CA LEU A 184 -3.04 7.00 -1.68
C LEU A 184 -3.71 6.85 -3.06
N GLN A 185 -4.46 5.75 -3.26
CA GLN A 185 -5.29 5.44 -4.42
C GLN A 185 -4.57 5.60 -5.77
N ASN A 186 -3.47 4.85 -5.95
CA ASN A 186 -2.76 4.71 -7.20
C ASN A 186 -3.15 3.41 -7.93
N GLU A 187 -3.23 3.50 -9.26
CA GLU A 187 -3.72 2.40 -10.08
C GLU A 187 -2.62 1.41 -10.53
N ASP A 188 -1.40 1.92 -10.70
CA ASP A 188 -0.26 1.18 -11.25
C ASP A 188 0.91 1.03 -10.26
N VAL A 189 1.98 0.37 -10.67
CA VAL A 189 3.10 -0.04 -9.83
C VAL A 189 3.76 1.17 -9.17
N ILE A 190 4.01 1.04 -7.87
CA ILE A 190 4.81 1.98 -7.08
C ILE A 190 6.18 1.38 -6.84
N GLY A 191 7.22 2.08 -7.28
CA GLY A 191 8.63 1.75 -7.12
C GLY A 191 9.08 1.83 -5.66
N LYS A 192 10.36 1.62 -5.40
CA LYS A 192 10.97 1.65 -4.06
C LYS A 192 11.22 3.07 -3.58
N ASN A 193 10.95 3.34 -2.31
CA ASN A 193 11.10 4.67 -1.70
C ASN A 193 10.44 5.78 -2.55
N ALA A 194 9.33 5.45 -3.20
CA ALA A 194 8.80 6.25 -4.31
C ALA A 194 7.99 7.48 -3.87
N CYS A 195 7.47 7.50 -2.65
CA CYS A 195 6.63 8.59 -2.14
C CYS A 195 6.95 8.77 -0.66
N ILE A 196 7.76 9.78 -0.34
CA ILE A 196 8.32 9.96 1.01
C ILE A 196 7.67 11.14 1.72
N GLY A 197 7.26 12.17 0.97
CA GLY A 197 6.59 13.33 1.54
C GLY A 197 5.13 13.05 1.95
N PRO A 198 4.56 13.81 2.90
CA PRO A 198 3.12 13.76 3.19
C PRO A 198 2.29 14.06 1.95
N SER A 199 1.21 13.31 1.74
CA SER A 199 0.33 13.39 0.58
C SER A 199 1.04 13.31 -0.78
N SER A 200 2.30 12.87 -0.83
CA SER A 200 3.07 12.80 -2.06
C SER A 200 2.53 11.67 -2.96
N CYS A 201 2.50 11.90 -4.26
CA CYS A 201 1.99 10.93 -5.23
C CYS A 201 0.56 10.43 -4.87
N TYR A 202 -0.28 11.32 -4.37
CA TYR A 202 -1.69 11.08 -4.08
C TYR A 202 -2.52 11.05 -5.37
N PHE A 203 -3.31 9.99 -5.61
CA PHE A 203 -4.15 9.79 -6.81
C PHE A 203 -3.41 9.85 -8.15
N ASN A 204 -2.52 8.89 -8.46
CA ASN A 204 -1.96 8.77 -9.82
C ASN A 204 -2.46 7.53 -10.55
N GLU A 205 -2.60 7.66 -11.86
CA GLU A 205 -3.00 6.58 -12.77
C GLU A 205 -1.79 5.82 -13.33
N GLY A 206 -0.67 6.53 -13.55
CA GLY A 206 0.56 5.97 -14.13
C GLY A 206 1.50 5.32 -13.12
N THR A 207 2.47 4.55 -13.64
CA THR A 207 3.57 3.98 -12.85
C THR A 207 4.34 5.08 -12.12
N ILE A 208 4.68 4.86 -10.85
CA ILE A 208 5.56 5.72 -10.05
C ILE A 208 6.88 5.00 -9.86
N ASP A 209 7.97 5.51 -10.42
CA ASP A 209 9.29 4.89 -10.29
C ASP A 209 9.95 5.12 -8.92
N ASP A 210 11.08 4.42 -8.70
CA ASP A 210 11.88 4.53 -7.50
C ASP A 210 12.28 6.00 -7.19
N PHE A 211 12.27 6.37 -5.90
CA PHE A 211 12.74 7.69 -5.41
C PHE A 211 12.03 8.91 -6.03
N SER A 212 10.84 8.73 -6.60
CA SER A 212 9.99 9.84 -7.03
C SER A 212 9.42 10.59 -5.81
N CYS A 213 8.64 11.65 -6.01
CA CYS A 213 7.75 12.25 -5.00
C CYS A 213 8.39 12.48 -3.61
N SER A 214 9.41 13.33 -3.56
CA SER A 214 10.11 13.73 -2.34
C SER A 214 9.79 15.18 -1.99
N GLY A 215 8.60 15.40 -1.44
CA GLY A 215 8.10 16.69 -0.97
C GLY A 215 6.63 16.59 -0.58
N GLU A 216 6.14 17.51 0.24
CA GLU A 216 4.71 17.58 0.58
C GLU A 216 3.89 17.84 -0.69
N GLU A 217 2.87 17.02 -0.92
CA GLU A 217 2.00 17.10 -2.11
C GLU A 217 2.77 17.09 -3.46
N ALA A 218 3.99 16.57 -3.49
CA ALA A 218 4.74 16.39 -4.72
C ALA A 218 4.00 15.42 -5.65
N CYS A 219 3.78 15.82 -6.90
CA CYS A 219 3.20 14.99 -7.95
C CYS A 219 1.88 14.31 -7.57
N THR A 220 0.99 15.07 -6.93
CA THR A 220 -0.39 14.66 -6.70
C THR A 220 -1.20 14.73 -7.99
N ARG A 221 -2.17 13.83 -8.19
CA ARG A 221 -3.16 13.89 -9.28
C ARG A 221 -2.59 13.90 -10.70
N ASN A 222 -1.56 13.08 -10.97
CA ASN A 222 -1.00 12.91 -12.30
C ASN A 222 -1.60 11.72 -13.05
N THR A 223 -1.82 11.90 -14.35
CA THR A 223 -2.37 10.85 -15.22
C THR A 223 -1.29 10.06 -15.97
N GLY A 224 -0.09 10.62 -16.14
CA GLY A 224 1.04 9.95 -16.78
C GLY A 224 1.97 9.25 -15.80
N GLY A 225 2.99 8.56 -16.34
CA GLY A 225 4.03 7.92 -15.55
C GLY A 225 4.98 8.93 -14.92
N ILE A 226 5.39 8.67 -13.68
CA ILE A 226 6.35 9.49 -12.93
C ILE A 226 7.68 8.75 -12.88
N ALA A 227 8.63 9.18 -13.70
CA ALA A 227 9.93 8.54 -13.77
C ALA A 227 10.82 8.86 -12.57
N LYS A 228 11.84 8.02 -12.39
CA LYS A 228 12.77 8.03 -11.27
C LYS A 228 13.31 9.42 -10.90
N ALA A 229 13.35 9.67 -9.59
CA ALA A 229 13.97 10.85 -8.97
C ALA A 229 13.40 12.21 -9.45
N SER A 230 12.11 12.22 -9.79
CA SER A 230 11.37 13.43 -10.16
C SER A 230 10.48 13.91 -9.02
N CYS A 231 9.96 15.13 -9.13
CA CYS A 231 9.06 15.75 -8.15
C CYS A 231 9.71 15.89 -6.76
N ILE A 232 10.77 16.69 -6.71
CA ILE A 232 11.55 16.93 -5.49
C ILE A 232 11.31 18.37 -5.05
N GLY A 233 10.55 18.56 -3.98
CA GLY A 233 10.06 19.87 -3.51
C GLY A 233 8.56 19.84 -3.20
N GLU A 234 8.10 20.81 -2.42
CA GLU A 234 6.68 21.00 -2.11
C GLU A 234 5.90 21.28 -3.39
N LEU A 235 4.78 20.58 -3.61
CA LEU A 235 3.90 20.76 -4.77
C LEU A 235 4.58 20.58 -6.15
N ALA A 236 5.81 20.05 -6.20
CA ALA A 236 6.54 19.85 -7.44
C ALA A 236 5.74 18.97 -8.40
N CYS A 237 5.41 19.50 -9.59
CA CYS A 237 4.58 18.86 -10.61
C CYS A 237 3.26 18.28 -10.11
N GLY A 238 2.63 18.92 -9.12
CA GLY A 238 1.25 18.61 -8.76
C GLY A 238 0.30 18.89 -9.92
N SER A 239 -0.71 18.03 -10.09
CA SER A 239 -1.77 18.13 -11.10
C SER A 239 -1.26 18.24 -12.55
N ASN A 240 -0.30 17.40 -12.94
CA ASN A 240 0.23 17.27 -14.29
C ASN A 240 -0.57 16.27 -15.15
N GLU A 241 -1.01 16.71 -16.32
CA GLU A 241 -1.65 15.84 -17.32
C GLU A 241 -0.62 15.38 -18.37
N GLY A 242 0.13 14.32 -18.05
CA GLY A 242 1.14 13.75 -18.95
C GLY A 242 2.29 13.05 -18.21
N ASP A 243 3.20 12.45 -18.98
CA ASP A 243 4.38 11.78 -18.43
C ASP A 243 5.40 12.78 -17.87
N ILE A 244 6.02 12.43 -16.74
CA ILE A 244 7.06 13.19 -16.07
C ILE A 244 8.37 12.39 -16.20
N SER A 245 9.30 12.89 -17.00
CA SER A 245 10.60 12.22 -17.23
C SER A 245 11.54 12.37 -16.04
N SER A 246 12.61 11.57 -16.00
CA SER A 246 13.50 11.47 -14.85
C SER A 246 14.16 12.80 -14.46
N ARG A 247 14.36 13.02 -13.16
CA ARG A 247 15.02 14.21 -12.58
C ARG A 247 14.39 15.55 -12.98
N SER A 248 13.11 15.54 -13.34
CA SER A 248 12.37 16.76 -13.60
C SER A 248 11.61 17.23 -12.36
N CYS A 249 11.15 18.48 -12.38
CA CYS A 249 10.37 19.08 -11.29
C CYS A 249 11.16 19.10 -9.97
N VAL A 250 12.32 19.76 -9.99
CA VAL A 250 13.19 19.89 -8.82
C VAL A 250 13.14 21.33 -8.33
N GLY A 251 12.47 21.55 -7.21
CA GLY A 251 12.14 22.85 -6.65
C GLY A 251 10.67 22.93 -6.26
N ASP A 252 10.34 23.77 -5.29
CA ASP A 252 8.97 23.95 -4.83
C ASP A 252 8.11 24.54 -5.97
N GLU A 253 6.92 23.99 -6.17
CA GLU A 253 5.97 24.35 -7.23
C GLU A 253 6.53 24.25 -8.66
N ALA A 254 7.69 23.61 -8.86
CA ALA A 254 8.27 23.42 -10.18
C ALA A 254 7.26 22.70 -11.08
N CYS A 255 6.86 23.35 -12.18
CA CYS A 255 5.94 22.79 -13.16
C CYS A 255 4.59 22.31 -12.59
N LEU A 256 4.12 22.97 -11.53
CA LEU A 256 2.78 22.80 -10.98
C LEU A 256 1.71 23.07 -12.05
N ALA A 257 0.66 22.26 -12.07
CA ALA A 257 -0.52 22.39 -12.93
C ALA A 257 -0.20 22.44 -14.44
N ASN A 258 0.69 21.56 -14.89
CA ASN A 258 1.09 21.48 -16.29
C ASN A 258 0.21 20.53 -17.12
N VAL A 259 0.10 20.84 -18.40
CA VAL A 259 -0.55 19.97 -19.39
C VAL A 259 0.48 19.57 -20.44
N GLY A 260 0.69 18.27 -20.60
CA GLY A 260 1.64 17.67 -21.51
C GLY A 260 2.80 16.97 -20.82
N THR A 261 3.64 16.32 -21.64
CA THR A 261 4.84 15.62 -21.16
C THR A 261 5.91 16.61 -20.70
N ILE A 262 6.56 16.29 -19.58
CA ILE A 262 7.73 17.01 -19.07
C ILE A 262 8.99 16.19 -19.40
N GLY A 263 9.90 16.81 -20.14
CA GLY A 263 11.18 16.23 -20.54
C GLY A 263 12.13 16.03 -19.36
N ALA A 264 13.15 15.19 -19.55
CA ALA A 264 14.09 14.88 -18.49
C ALA A 264 14.85 16.15 -18.05
N GLU A 265 15.17 16.26 -16.76
CA GLU A 265 15.93 17.38 -16.21
C GLU A 265 15.32 18.77 -16.50
N ALA A 266 14.02 18.83 -16.80
CA ALA A 266 13.28 20.07 -16.97
C ALA A 266 12.67 20.55 -15.63
N CYS A 267 12.31 21.83 -15.57
CA CYS A 267 11.65 22.44 -14.41
C CYS A 267 12.53 22.38 -13.15
N ILE A 268 13.71 22.99 -13.23
CA ILE A 268 14.70 22.98 -12.14
C ILE A 268 14.79 24.37 -11.54
N GLY A 269 14.17 24.58 -10.39
CA GLY A 269 14.06 25.86 -9.71
C GLY A 269 12.66 26.08 -9.14
N GLN A 270 12.56 26.99 -8.18
CA GLN A 270 11.28 27.33 -7.55
C GLN A 270 10.31 27.89 -8.60
N SER A 271 9.08 27.35 -8.65
CA SER A 271 7.99 27.74 -9.56
C SER A 271 8.39 27.78 -11.05
N ALA A 272 9.42 27.03 -11.46
CA ALA A 272 9.88 26.97 -12.84
C ALA A 272 8.75 26.45 -13.75
N CYS A 273 8.34 27.23 -14.75
CA CYS A 273 7.28 26.87 -15.71
C CYS A 273 5.96 26.37 -15.10
N SER A 274 5.55 26.94 -13.97
CA SER A 274 4.24 26.67 -13.38
C SER A 274 3.10 27.11 -14.32
N GLY A 275 2.07 26.27 -14.47
CA GLY A 275 0.88 26.53 -15.28
C GLY A 275 1.08 26.47 -16.79
N ASN A 276 2.11 25.78 -17.26
CA ASN A 276 2.39 25.62 -18.68
C ASN A 276 1.44 24.60 -19.34
N ASN A 277 0.89 24.97 -20.50
CA ASN A 277 -0.15 24.20 -21.19
C ASN A 277 0.36 23.41 -22.42
N ALA A 278 1.65 23.11 -22.46
CA ALA A 278 2.32 22.44 -23.58
C ALA A 278 3.39 21.44 -23.11
N THR A 279 3.89 20.61 -24.04
CA THR A 279 5.08 19.79 -23.76
C THR A 279 6.27 20.68 -23.41
N ILE A 280 6.98 20.33 -22.34
CA ILE A 280 8.25 20.94 -21.94
C ILE A 280 9.38 20.02 -22.38
N ALA A 281 10.32 20.52 -23.17
CA ALA A 281 11.41 19.69 -23.66
C ALA A 281 12.47 19.42 -22.56
N THR A 282 13.33 18.44 -22.81
CA THR A 282 14.45 18.09 -21.93
C THR A 282 15.30 19.31 -21.60
N GLY A 283 15.57 19.54 -20.31
CA GLY A 283 16.42 20.63 -19.83
C GLY A 283 15.84 22.04 -19.97
N GLU A 284 14.56 22.18 -20.30
CA GLU A 284 13.89 23.48 -20.30
C GLU A 284 13.49 23.92 -18.90
N CYS A 285 13.22 25.21 -18.73
CA CYS A 285 12.74 25.77 -17.47
C CYS A 285 13.75 25.57 -16.31
N VAL A 286 15.01 25.93 -16.54
CA VAL A 286 16.07 25.88 -15.52
C VAL A 286 16.32 27.28 -14.96
N GLY A 287 16.12 27.43 -13.67
CA GLY A 287 16.16 28.69 -12.91
C GLY A 287 14.85 28.95 -12.17
N ASN A 288 14.91 29.74 -11.10
CA ASN A 288 13.71 30.14 -10.36
C ASN A 288 12.81 31.00 -11.24
N SER A 289 11.51 30.67 -11.25
CA SER A 289 10.50 31.35 -12.07
C SER A 289 10.89 31.44 -13.54
N SER A 290 11.66 30.48 -14.05
CA SER A 290 12.00 30.44 -15.47
C SER A 290 10.71 30.35 -16.29
N CYS A 291 10.61 31.20 -17.32
CA CYS A 291 9.46 31.34 -18.22
C CYS A 291 8.26 32.15 -17.68
N THR A 292 8.42 32.90 -16.57
CA THR A 292 7.52 34.03 -16.22
C THR A 292 7.89 35.31 -16.97
#